data_AF-A0A1A7QDY4-F1
#
_entry.id   AF-A0A1A7QDY4-F1
#
_cell.length_a   1.000
_cell.length_b   1.000
_cell.length_c   1.000
_cell.angle_alpha   90.00
_cell.angle_beta   90.00
_cell.angle_gamma   90.00
#
_symmetry.space_group_name_H-M   'P 1'
#
loop_
_entity.id
_entity.type
_entity.pdbx_description
1 polymer ?
#
loop_
_entity_poly.entity_id
_entity_poly.type
_entity_poly.pdbx_seq_one_letter_code
_entity_poly.pdbx_strand_id
1 'polypeptide(L)'
;MNRALKDIPNRILNLAVGALTQANTHAVYFDPGNEHWEHICVLNTAHAGELFLKAIIAREHPLLIFKDIFNLDDKSVGLLNVETLIQRGRTHDFERLPQILWATTGKRIPNPSCFEKLRRARNAIQHFCAPDEQDFRALSLEFIYTIVDPLIAEAFDLCAIEFHEDHSVSYDYVVAALLRSGLKFTVPDNFNVTEISMAEQLEEASASYKKWVRAQMTRVNRLELLT
;
A
#
# COMPACT_ATOMS: atom_id res chain seq x y z
N MET A 1 27.47 2.41 -11.19
CA MET A 1 26.34 3.13 -10.54
C MET A 1 26.78 3.65 -9.18
N ASN A 2 26.60 4.95 -8.91
CA ASN A 2 26.92 5.59 -7.64
C ASN A 2 26.22 4.88 -6.47
N ARG A 3 26.91 4.62 -5.36
CA ARG A 3 26.37 3.92 -4.18
C ARG A 3 25.10 4.58 -3.66
N ALA A 4 25.06 5.92 -3.66
CA ALA A 4 23.90 6.65 -3.18
C ALA A 4 22.65 6.47 -4.07
N LEU A 5 22.81 6.09 -5.35
CA LEU A 5 21.68 5.70 -6.21
C LEU A 5 21.14 4.31 -5.84
N LYS A 6 22.03 3.38 -5.44
CA LYS A 6 21.64 2.02 -5.07
C LYS A 6 20.76 1.97 -3.82
N ASP A 7 20.88 2.97 -2.94
CA ASP A 7 20.09 3.05 -1.70
C ASP A 7 18.69 3.66 -1.91
N ILE A 8 18.43 4.31 -3.06
CA ILE A 8 17.15 4.98 -3.35
C ILE A 8 15.94 4.06 -3.16
N PRO A 9 15.92 2.82 -3.70
CA PRO A 9 14.75 1.94 -3.57
C PRO A 9 14.42 1.66 -2.10
N ASN A 10 15.43 1.37 -1.28
CA ASN A 10 15.25 1.06 0.14
C ASN A 10 14.82 2.29 0.95
N ARG A 11 15.33 3.49 0.61
CA ARG A 11 14.89 4.73 1.26
C ARG A 11 13.42 5.04 0.97
N ILE A 12 13.00 4.86 -0.28
CA ILE A 12 11.59 5.02 -0.68
C ILE A 12 10.73 3.97 0.02
N LEU A 13 11.19 2.71 0.06
CA LEU A 13 10.48 1.61 0.73
C LEU A 13 10.22 1.92 2.21
N ASN A 14 11.23 2.37 2.95
CA ASN A 14 11.08 2.69 4.37
C ASN A 14 10.03 3.79 4.60
N LEU A 15 10.01 4.81 3.74
CA LEU A 15 8.97 5.85 3.80
C LEU A 15 7.59 5.31 3.41
N ALA A 16 7.52 4.42 2.42
CA ALA A 16 6.29 3.78 1.99
C ALA A 16 5.66 2.95 3.11
N VAL A 17 6.48 2.23 3.87
CA VAL A 17 6.05 1.46 5.06
C VAL A 17 5.46 2.38 6.13
N GLY A 18 6.10 3.52 6.42
CA GLY A 18 5.53 4.51 7.35
C GLY A 18 4.18 5.05 6.88
N ALA A 19 4.06 5.41 5.60
CA ALA A 19 2.81 5.87 5.01
C ALA A 19 1.71 4.80 5.04
N LEU A 20 2.07 3.53 4.79
CA LEU A 20 1.15 2.40 4.86
C LEU A 20 0.65 2.16 6.28
N THR A 21 1.54 2.24 7.27
CA THR A 21 1.21 2.06 8.69
C THR A 21 0.11 3.04 9.12
N GLN A 22 0.24 4.31 8.74
CA GLN A 22 -0.78 5.32 9.01
C GLN A 22 -2.05 5.12 8.18
N ALA A 23 -1.91 4.79 6.90
CA ALA A 23 -3.04 4.53 6.01
C ALA A 23 -3.94 3.40 6.55
N ASN A 24 -3.31 2.29 6.94
CA ASN A 24 -4.00 1.12 7.44
C ASN A 24 -4.66 1.40 8.79
N THR A 25 -3.96 2.12 9.67
CA THR A 25 -4.50 2.54 10.97
C THR A 25 -5.74 3.41 10.80
N HIS A 26 -5.66 4.50 10.03
CA HIS A 26 -6.81 5.39 9.83
C HIS A 26 -7.97 4.72 9.08
N ALA A 27 -7.70 3.70 8.26
CA ALA A 27 -8.75 2.95 7.59
C ALA A 27 -9.45 1.95 8.54
N VAL A 28 -8.72 1.32 9.48
CA VAL A 28 -9.22 0.27 10.38
C VAL A 28 -9.85 0.82 11.65
N TYR A 29 -9.21 1.80 12.29
CA TYR A 29 -9.62 2.30 13.60
C TYR A 29 -10.53 3.51 13.45
N PHE A 30 -11.61 3.52 14.24
CA PHE A 30 -12.47 4.69 14.39
C PHE A 30 -12.21 5.30 15.76
N ASP A 31 -11.87 6.59 15.78
CA ASP A 31 -11.62 7.31 17.02
C ASP A 31 -12.55 8.54 17.10
N PRO A 32 -13.53 8.55 18.02
CA PRO A 32 -14.38 9.70 18.26
C PRO A 32 -13.56 10.96 18.57
N GLY A 33 -13.71 12.02 17.77
CA GLY A 33 -12.90 13.25 17.86
C GLY A 33 -11.78 13.35 16.84
N ASN A 34 -11.61 12.33 15.98
CA ASN A 34 -10.67 12.31 14.86
C ASN A 34 -11.39 12.12 13.52
N GLU A 35 -12.46 12.89 13.26
CA GLU A 35 -13.31 12.76 12.06
C GLU A 35 -12.54 12.97 10.76
N HIS A 36 -11.42 13.72 10.82
CA HIS A 36 -10.55 13.98 9.68
C HIS A 36 -9.78 12.73 9.19
N TRP A 37 -9.72 11.66 9.97
CA TRP A 37 -9.02 10.41 9.59
C TRP A 37 -9.61 9.76 8.35
N GLU A 38 -10.90 9.90 8.09
CA GLU A 38 -11.54 9.37 6.88
C GLU A 38 -10.98 10.00 5.61
N HIS A 39 -10.62 11.28 5.65
CA HIS A 39 -9.98 11.95 4.52
C HIS A 39 -8.48 11.64 4.46
N ILE A 40 -7.81 11.68 5.62
CA ILE A 40 -6.37 11.41 5.70
C ILE A 40 -6.03 9.98 5.27
N CYS A 41 -6.88 8.99 5.55
CA CYS A 41 -6.62 7.61 5.15
C CYS A 41 -6.49 7.48 3.63
N VAL A 42 -7.27 8.21 2.84
CA VAL A 42 -7.16 8.24 1.37
C VAL A 42 -5.84 8.87 0.94
N LEU A 43 -5.43 9.96 1.57
CA LEU A 43 -4.19 10.66 1.24
C LEU A 43 -2.97 9.78 1.55
N ASN A 44 -2.95 9.17 2.74
CA ASN A 44 -1.89 8.27 3.16
C ASN A 44 -1.86 7.00 2.30
N THR A 45 -3.02 6.46 1.94
CA THR A 45 -3.11 5.29 1.04
C THR A 45 -2.55 5.60 -0.34
N ALA A 46 -2.91 6.75 -0.91
CA ALA A 46 -2.38 7.18 -2.20
C ALA A 46 -0.86 7.44 -2.13
N HIS A 47 -0.39 8.05 -1.03
CA HIS A 47 1.03 8.29 -0.81
C HIS A 47 1.83 6.99 -0.66
N ALA A 48 1.33 6.04 0.13
CA ALA A 48 1.92 4.72 0.26
C ALA A 48 1.97 3.99 -1.09
N GLY A 49 0.86 3.97 -1.83
CA GLY A 49 0.80 3.39 -3.18
C GLY A 49 1.79 4.04 -4.14
N GLU A 50 1.88 5.36 -4.16
CA GLU A 50 2.86 6.10 -4.96
C GLU A 50 4.30 5.68 -4.63
N LEU A 51 4.65 5.64 -3.34
CA LEU A 51 6.00 5.29 -2.90
C LEU A 51 6.33 3.82 -3.16
N PHE A 52 5.43 2.87 -2.92
CA PHE A 52 5.69 1.46 -3.23
C PHE A 52 5.89 1.24 -4.72
N LEU A 53 5.05 1.83 -5.57
CA LEU A 53 5.23 1.74 -7.02
C LEU A 53 6.60 2.30 -7.45
N LYS A 54 7.00 3.45 -6.89
CA LYS A 54 8.33 4.02 -7.12
C LYS A 54 9.45 3.13 -6.59
N ALA A 55 9.30 2.52 -5.42
CA ALA A 55 10.28 1.60 -4.86
C ALA A 55 10.47 0.38 -5.76
N ILE A 56 9.38 -0.20 -6.26
CA ILE A 56 9.40 -1.34 -7.20
C ILE A 56 10.11 -0.94 -8.50
N ILE A 57 9.73 0.19 -9.12
CA ILE A 57 10.37 0.69 -10.34
C ILE A 57 11.87 0.96 -10.11
N ALA A 58 12.22 1.56 -8.97
CA ALA A 58 13.60 1.91 -8.63
C ALA A 58 14.48 0.67 -8.40
N ARG A 59 13.91 -0.49 -8.04
CA ARG A 59 14.65 -1.76 -7.95
C ARG A 59 15.16 -2.23 -9.31
N GLU A 60 14.41 -2.00 -10.39
CA GLU A 60 14.88 -2.27 -11.74
C GLU A 60 16.03 -1.33 -12.09
N HIS A 61 15.79 -0.02 -11.91
CA HIS A 61 16.84 0.97 -11.98
C HIS A 61 16.42 2.29 -11.30
N PRO A 62 17.22 2.85 -10.36
CA PRO A 62 16.81 4.00 -9.54
C PRO A 62 16.44 5.26 -10.32
N LEU A 63 16.99 5.41 -11.53
CA LEU A 63 16.76 6.57 -12.38
C LEU A 63 15.41 6.53 -13.13
N LEU A 64 14.74 5.39 -13.18
CA LEU A 64 13.46 5.22 -13.91
C LEU A 64 12.26 5.86 -13.19
N ILE A 65 12.44 6.33 -11.96
CA ILE A 65 11.38 7.07 -11.26
C ILE A 65 11.31 8.55 -11.66
N PHE A 66 12.30 9.05 -12.42
CA PHE A 66 12.40 10.45 -12.82
C PHE A 66 11.85 10.70 -14.24
N LYS A 67 11.07 11.77 -14.40
CA LYS A 67 10.43 12.14 -15.68
C LYS A 67 11.42 12.65 -16.72
N ASP A 68 12.32 13.53 -16.30
CA ASP A 68 13.15 14.35 -17.21
C ASP A 68 14.64 14.20 -16.90
N ILE A 69 15.13 12.96 -16.92
CA ILE A 69 16.52 12.69 -16.51
C ILE A 69 17.57 13.43 -17.36
N PHE A 70 17.27 13.66 -18.64
CA PHE A 70 18.16 14.37 -19.55
C PHE A 70 18.33 15.84 -19.19
N ASN A 71 17.38 16.43 -18.46
CA ASN A 71 17.50 17.80 -17.93
C ASN A 71 18.39 17.86 -16.67
N LEU A 72 18.81 16.71 -16.15
CA LEU A 72 19.73 16.58 -15.02
C LEU A 72 21.19 16.40 -15.49
N ASP A 73 21.39 16.27 -16.80
CA ASP A 73 22.72 16.19 -17.42
C ASP A 73 23.37 17.58 -17.42
N ASP A 74 24.33 17.77 -16.53
CA ASP A 74 25.24 18.91 -16.59
C ASP A 74 26.51 18.45 -17.29
N LYS A 75 26.70 18.89 -18.55
CA LYS A 75 27.84 18.52 -19.42
C LYS A 75 29.21 18.82 -18.79
N SER A 76 29.25 19.58 -17.69
CA SER A 76 30.47 19.88 -16.93
C SER A 76 30.82 18.82 -15.86
N VAL A 77 29.91 17.91 -15.51
CA VAL A 77 30.09 16.89 -14.46
C VAL A 77 29.99 15.50 -15.07
N GLY A 78 31.08 14.73 -15.07
CA GLY A 78 31.15 13.44 -15.77
C GLY A 78 30.21 12.33 -15.26
N LEU A 79 29.62 12.45 -14.07
CA LEU A 79 28.64 11.51 -13.53
C LEU A 79 27.52 12.25 -12.78
N LEU A 80 26.28 11.81 -12.97
CA LEU A 80 25.12 12.29 -12.21
C LEU A 80 25.34 12.04 -10.70
N ASN A 81 25.38 13.11 -9.92
CA ASN A 81 25.50 13.03 -8.47
C ASN A 81 24.11 13.09 -7.81
N VAL A 82 24.01 12.63 -6.56
CA VAL A 82 22.74 12.59 -5.82
C VAL A 82 22.27 13.97 -5.38
N GLU A 83 23.17 14.92 -5.20
CA GLU A 83 22.81 16.30 -4.84
C GLU A 83 21.99 16.98 -5.96
N THR A 84 22.38 16.80 -7.22
CA THR A 84 21.62 17.25 -8.40
C THR A 84 20.25 16.58 -8.45
N LEU A 85 20.15 15.29 -8.12
CA LEU A 85 18.86 14.59 -8.03
C LEU A 85 17.96 15.16 -6.92
N ILE A 86 18.52 15.49 -5.77
CA ILE A 86 17.76 16.10 -4.65
C ILE A 86 17.27 17.50 -5.03
N GLN A 87 18.10 18.30 -5.67
CA GLN A 87 17.78 19.70 -5.98
C GLN A 87 16.85 19.84 -7.20
N ARG A 88 17.02 19.00 -8.21
CA ARG A 88 16.37 19.18 -9.53
C ARG A 88 15.52 18.00 -9.96
N GLY A 89 15.63 16.85 -9.30
CA GLY A 89 14.93 15.64 -9.68
C GLY A 89 13.41 15.81 -9.59
N ARG A 90 12.73 15.48 -10.69
CA ARG A 90 11.26 15.43 -10.74
C ARG A 90 10.83 14.00 -11.01
N THR A 91 10.08 13.42 -10.08
CA THR A 91 9.60 12.03 -10.22
C THR A 91 8.27 11.95 -10.94
N HIS A 92 7.93 10.76 -11.46
CA HIS A 92 6.61 10.48 -12.02
C HIS A 92 5.48 10.77 -11.02
N ASP A 93 4.38 11.36 -11.50
CA ASP A 93 3.18 11.58 -10.67
C ASP A 93 2.43 10.26 -10.50
N PHE A 94 1.62 10.16 -9.44
CA PHE A 94 0.83 8.99 -9.11
C PHE A 94 0.09 8.39 -10.30
N GLU A 95 -0.57 9.21 -11.12
CA GLU A 95 -1.35 8.76 -12.29
C GLU A 95 -0.52 8.04 -13.37
N ARG A 96 0.79 8.33 -13.45
CA ARG A 96 1.68 7.75 -14.46
C ARG A 96 2.31 6.45 -14.01
N LEU A 97 2.38 6.22 -12.70
CA LEU A 97 3.10 5.08 -12.14
C LEU A 97 2.61 3.71 -12.63
N PRO A 98 1.31 3.45 -12.87
CA PRO A 98 0.88 2.18 -13.46
C PRO A 98 1.52 1.89 -14.82
N GLN A 99 1.70 2.92 -15.65
CA GLN A 99 2.29 2.79 -16.99
C GLN A 99 3.80 2.57 -16.89
N ILE A 100 4.47 3.31 -16.00
CA ILE A 100 5.91 3.16 -15.76
C ILE A 100 6.22 1.79 -15.13
N LEU A 101 5.43 1.35 -14.15
CA LEU A 101 5.55 0.02 -13.54
C LEU A 101 5.52 -1.06 -14.63
N TRP A 102 4.52 -1.02 -15.52
CA TRP A 102 4.44 -1.98 -16.60
C TRP A 102 5.63 -1.90 -17.56
N ALA A 103 6.00 -0.70 -18.01
CA ALA A 103 7.07 -0.54 -18.99
C ALA A 103 8.42 -1.03 -18.45
N THR A 104 8.63 -0.95 -17.13
CA THR A 104 9.91 -1.28 -16.48
C THR A 104 9.97 -2.70 -15.92
N THR A 105 8.84 -3.25 -15.45
CA THR A 105 8.79 -4.58 -14.78
C THR A 105 7.95 -5.61 -15.52
N GLY A 106 7.17 -5.21 -16.52
CA GLY A 106 6.15 -6.04 -17.16
C GLY A 106 4.86 -6.23 -16.32
N LYS A 107 4.83 -5.77 -15.06
CA LYS A 107 3.69 -5.99 -14.15
C LYS A 107 2.57 -4.97 -14.35
N ARG A 108 1.33 -5.43 -14.17
CA ARG A 108 0.12 -4.58 -14.17
C ARG A 108 -0.32 -4.31 -12.74
N ILE A 109 -1.01 -3.19 -12.53
CA ILE A 109 -1.75 -2.95 -11.28
C ILE A 109 -2.86 -4.01 -11.17
N PRO A 110 -2.98 -4.75 -10.05
CA PRO A 110 -3.92 -5.86 -9.97
C PRO A 110 -5.41 -5.45 -10.00
N ASN A 111 -5.75 -4.27 -9.45
CA ASN A 111 -7.12 -3.73 -9.46
C ASN A 111 -7.17 -2.31 -10.04
N PRO A 112 -7.15 -2.14 -11.39
CA PRO A 112 -7.15 -0.82 -12.02
C PRO A 112 -8.38 0.04 -11.70
N SER A 113 -9.54 -0.58 -11.46
CA SER A 113 -10.77 0.12 -11.11
C SER A 113 -10.65 0.80 -9.74
N CYS A 114 -10.17 0.08 -8.72
CA CYS A 114 -9.91 0.66 -7.41
C CYS A 114 -8.83 1.76 -7.47
N PHE A 115 -7.77 1.56 -8.27
CA PHE A 115 -6.74 2.58 -8.47
C PHE A 115 -7.34 3.91 -8.97
N GLU A 116 -8.20 3.87 -9.99
CA GLU A 116 -8.83 5.08 -10.52
C GLU A 116 -9.80 5.73 -9.52
N LYS A 117 -10.55 4.94 -8.74
CA LYS A 117 -11.41 5.48 -7.67
C LYS A 117 -10.58 6.21 -6.61
N LEU A 118 -9.50 5.60 -6.11
CA LEU A 118 -8.63 6.22 -5.11
C LEU A 118 -7.96 7.49 -5.68
N ARG A 119 -7.47 7.45 -6.93
CA ARG A 119 -6.87 8.61 -7.59
C ARG A 119 -7.83 9.80 -7.64
N ARG A 120 -9.09 9.57 -8.01
CA ARG A 120 -10.13 10.60 -8.04
C ARG A 120 -10.46 11.13 -6.65
N ALA A 121 -10.63 10.25 -5.66
CA ALA A 121 -10.90 10.62 -4.28
C ALA A 121 -9.76 11.48 -3.69
N ARG A 122 -8.50 11.05 -3.86
CA ARG A 122 -7.31 11.82 -3.45
C ARG A 122 -7.28 13.20 -4.10
N ASN A 123 -7.55 13.31 -5.40
CA ASN A 123 -7.57 14.59 -6.09
C ASN A 123 -8.71 15.51 -5.58
N ALA A 124 -9.89 14.95 -5.32
CA ALA A 124 -11.02 15.68 -4.76
C ALA A 124 -10.70 16.24 -3.36
N ILE A 125 -10.26 15.37 -2.45
CA ILE A 125 -9.93 15.71 -1.06
C ILE A 125 -8.80 16.75 -0.99
N GLN A 126 -7.76 16.64 -1.81
CA GLN A 126 -6.61 17.54 -1.74
C GLN A 126 -6.85 18.95 -2.29
N HIS A 127 -7.73 19.09 -3.29
CA HIS A 127 -7.81 20.32 -4.07
C HIS A 127 -9.20 20.98 -4.06
N PHE A 128 -10.23 20.26 -3.62
CA PHE A 128 -11.61 20.71 -3.71
C PHE A 128 -12.32 20.47 -2.37
N CYS A 129 -13.16 19.43 -2.33
CA CYS A 129 -13.91 18.97 -1.16
C CYS A 129 -14.00 17.44 -1.18
N ALA A 130 -14.19 16.84 -0.02
CA ALA A 130 -14.44 15.40 0.09
C ALA A 130 -15.85 15.07 -0.45
N PRO A 131 -16.01 14.04 -1.30
CA PRO A 131 -17.33 13.54 -1.71
C PRO A 131 -18.16 13.03 -0.51
N ASP A 132 -19.42 13.45 -0.40
CA ASP A 132 -20.28 13.12 0.75
C ASP A 132 -20.75 11.65 0.81
N GLU A 133 -20.80 10.95 -0.32
CA GLU A 133 -21.41 9.60 -0.44
C GLU A 133 -20.39 8.44 -0.53
N GLN A 134 -19.11 8.69 -0.23
CA GLN A 134 -18.06 7.70 -0.42
C GLN A 134 -17.49 7.20 0.91
N ASP A 135 -17.55 5.89 1.12
CA ASP A 135 -16.81 5.24 2.22
C ASP A 135 -15.30 5.21 1.90
N PHE A 136 -14.59 6.23 2.40
CA PHE A 136 -13.17 6.40 2.17
C PHE A 136 -12.31 5.35 2.87
N ARG A 137 -12.77 4.83 4.00
CA ARG A 137 -12.08 3.80 4.76
C ARG A 137 -12.13 2.48 4.02
N ALA A 138 -13.32 2.09 3.53
CA ALA A 138 -13.48 0.91 2.68
C ALA A 138 -12.69 1.03 1.37
N LEU A 139 -12.69 2.21 0.72
CA LEU A 139 -11.87 2.45 -0.47
C LEU A 139 -10.37 2.28 -0.19
N SER A 140 -9.91 2.80 0.95
CA SER A 140 -8.51 2.72 1.37
C SER A 140 -8.11 1.27 1.64
N LEU A 141 -8.94 0.51 2.36
CA LEU A 141 -8.72 -0.93 2.58
C LEU A 141 -8.73 -1.72 1.27
N GLU A 142 -9.68 -1.47 0.37
CA GLU A 142 -9.72 -2.13 -0.94
C GLU A 142 -8.41 -1.84 -1.71
N PHE A 143 -7.92 -0.61 -1.71
CA PHE A 143 -6.69 -0.26 -2.40
C PHE A 143 -5.46 -0.92 -1.75
N ILE A 144 -5.35 -0.87 -0.43
CA ILE A 144 -4.25 -1.50 0.31
C ILE A 144 -4.20 -2.99 -0.04
N TYR A 145 -5.31 -3.71 0.08
CA TYR A 145 -5.29 -5.17 0.03
C TYR A 145 -5.50 -5.78 -1.36
N THR A 146 -5.99 -5.01 -2.33
CA THR A 146 -6.11 -5.47 -3.72
C THR A 146 -5.00 -4.96 -4.64
N ILE A 147 -4.20 -3.98 -4.22
CA ILE A 147 -3.10 -3.43 -5.02
C ILE A 147 -1.78 -3.45 -4.24
N VAL A 148 -1.71 -2.79 -3.08
CA VAL A 148 -0.43 -2.62 -2.37
C VAL A 148 0.07 -3.95 -1.84
N ASP A 149 -0.73 -4.65 -1.04
CA ASP A 149 -0.40 -5.93 -0.41
C ASP A 149 0.17 -6.98 -1.39
N PRO A 150 -0.51 -7.34 -2.49
CA PRO A 150 0.06 -8.31 -3.43
C PRO A 150 1.34 -7.82 -4.12
N LEU A 151 1.46 -6.51 -4.38
CA LEU A 151 2.68 -5.95 -5.00
C LEU A 151 3.87 -5.97 -4.04
N ILE A 152 3.66 -5.66 -2.76
CA ILE A 152 4.75 -5.64 -1.77
C ILE A 152 5.12 -7.05 -1.29
N ALA A 153 4.16 -7.98 -1.25
CA ALA A 153 4.44 -9.38 -0.99
C ALA A 153 5.35 -9.94 -2.08
N GLU A 154 5.02 -9.71 -3.36
CA GLU A 154 5.83 -10.22 -4.46
C GLU A 154 7.18 -9.49 -4.59
N ALA A 155 7.22 -8.18 -4.35
CA ALA A 155 8.44 -7.38 -4.57
C ALA A 155 9.38 -7.34 -3.36
N PHE A 156 8.87 -7.49 -2.13
CA PHE A 156 9.64 -7.26 -0.91
C PHE A 156 9.42 -8.31 0.17
N ASP A 157 8.58 -9.33 -0.06
CA ASP A 157 8.22 -10.34 0.94
C ASP A 157 7.61 -9.73 2.21
N LEU A 158 6.77 -8.70 2.02
CA LEU A 158 6.09 -7.98 3.10
C LEU A 158 4.59 -8.26 3.11
N CYS A 159 3.98 -8.31 4.29
CA CYS A 159 2.53 -8.44 4.44
C CYS A 159 1.93 -7.11 4.92
N ALA A 160 0.92 -6.58 4.22
CA ALA A 160 0.35 -5.27 4.58
C ALA A 160 -0.29 -5.24 5.97
N ILE A 161 -0.81 -6.38 6.44
CA ILE A 161 -1.40 -6.52 7.79
C ILE A 161 -0.40 -6.29 8.93
N GLU A 162 0.91 -6.35 8.67
CA GLU A 162 1.95 -6.13 9.69
C GLU A 162 2.21 -4.64 9.97
N PHE A 163 1.60 -3.74 9.18
CA PHE A 163 1.84 -2.30 9.26
C PHE A 163 0.61 -1.57 9.78
N HIS A 164 0.57 -1.36 11.10
CA HIS A 164 -0.39 -0.52 11.83
C HIS A 164 0.26 0.05 13.12
N GLU A 165 -0.32 1.10 13.69
CA GLU A 165 0.26 1.82 14.84
C GLU A 165 -0.04 1.17 16.19
N ASP A 166 -1.10 0.35 16.29
CA ASP A 166 -1.41 -0.36 17.53
C ASP A 166 -0.50 -1.58 17.71
N HIS A 167 0.59 -1.42 18.45
CA HIS A 167 1.50 -2.51 18.79
C HIS A 167 1.07 -3.31 20.03
N SER A 168 -0.01 -2.91 20.70
CA SER A 168 -0.49 -3.57 21.91
C SER A 168 -1.33 -4.82 21.61
N VAL A 169 -1.92 -4.84 20.42
CA VAL A 169 -2.66 -5.97 19.85
C VAL A 169 -1.90 -6.51 18.64
N SER A 170 -2.13 -7.78 18.28
CA SER A 170 -1.53 -8.34 17.07
C SER A 170 -2.26 -7.77 15.84
N TYR A 171 -2.46 -8.56 14.79
CA TYR A 171 -3.16 -8.13 13.58
C TYR A 171 -4.68 -8.04 13.78
N ASP A 172 -5.19 -8.15 15.01
CA ASP A 172 -6.56 -8.42 15.39
C ASP A 172 -7.60 -7.52 14.71
N TYR A 173 -7.56 -6.21 14.95
CA TYR A 173 -8.57 -5.30 14.39
C TYR A 173 -8.44 -5.11 12.89
N VAL A 174 -7.21 -5.15 12.37
CA VAL A 174 -6.93 -5.11 10.93
C VAL A 174 -7.57 -6.32 10.26
N VAL A 175 -7.28 -7.52 10.75
CA VAL A 175 -7.86 -8.78 10.25
C VAL A 175 -9.36 -8.77 10.38
N ALA A 176 -9.92 -8.33 11.51
CA ALA A 176 -11.37 -8.25 11.68
C ALA A 176 -12.03 -7.35 10.62
N ALA A 177 -11.44 -6.19 10.32
CA ALA A 177 -11.94 -5.32 9.26
C ALA A 177 -11.91 -6.03 7.89
N LEU A 178 -10.82 -6.73 7.57
CA LEU A 178 -10.67 -7.44 6.29
C LEU A 178 -11.64 -8.60 6.14
N LEU A 179 -11.85 -9.38 7.20
CA LEU A 179 -12.79 -10.50 7.20
C LEU A 179 -14.22 -10.00 6.96
N ARG A 180 -14.65 -8.94 7.65
CA ARG A 180 -15.98 -8.32 7.45
C ARG A 180 -16.15 -7.73 6.05
N SER A 181 -15.09 -7.14 5.50
CA SER A 181 -15.11 -6.58 4.14
C SER A 181 -14.92 -7.63 3.02
N GLY A 182 -14.64 -8.89 3.36
CA GLY A 182 -14.38 -9.94 2.37
C GLY A 182 -13.12 -9.69 1.53
N LEU A 183 -12.17 -8.92 2.05
CA LEU A 183 -10.92 -8.58 1.36
C LEU A 183 -9.87 -9.65 1.60
N LYS A 184 -9.24 -10.13 0.52
CA LYS A 184 -8.12 -11.07 0.62
C LYS A 184 -6.85 -10.31 0.99
N PHE A 185 -5.97 -10.95 1.73
CA PHE A 185 -4.71 -10.37 2.18
C PHE A 185 -3.63 -11.45 2.23
N THR A 186 -2.38 -11.01 2.18
CA THR A 186 -1.20 -11.85 2.36
C THR A 186 -1.10 -12.21 3.83
N VAL A 187 -1.08 -13.52 4.10
CA VAL A 187 -1.06 -14.07 5.46
C VAL A 187 0.40 -14.42 5.80
N PRO A 188 1.01 -13.82 6.84
CA PRO A 188 2.37 -14.18 7.23
C PRO A 188 2.42 -15.58 7.84
N ASP A 189 3.57 -16.24 7.82
CA ASP A 189 3.69 -17.63 8.29
C ASP A 189 3.49 -17.79 9.80
N ASN A 190 3.75 -16.74 10.57
CA ASN A 190 3.52 -16.65 12.02
C ASN A 190 2.15 -16.05 12.37
N PHE A 191 1.17 -16.11 11.45
CA PHE A 191 -0.14 -15.50 11.64
C PHE A 191 -0.84 -15.98 12.93
N ASN A 192 -1.45 -15.03 13.64
CA ASN A 192 -2.14 -15.23 14.91
C ASN A 192 -3.13 -14.08 15.14
N VAL A 193 -4.26 -14.36 15.79
CA VAL A 193 -5.15 -13.35 16.36
C VAL A 193 -5.56 -13.82 17.76
N THR A 194 -5.84 -12.88 18.65
CA THR A 194 -6.04 -13.12 20.09
C THR A 194 -7.29 -12.48 20.67
N GLU A 195 -7.71 -11.33 20.16
CA GLU A 195 -8.83 -10.56 20.69
C GLU A 195 -10.12 -10.74 19.89
N ILE A 196 -10.01 -11.31 18.68
CA ILE A 196 -11.14 -11.47 17.76
C ILE A 196 -11.49 -12.95 17.55
N SER A 197 -12.78 -13.25 17.38
CA SER A 197 -13.25 -14.52 16.85
C SER A 197 -13.37 -14.45 15.32
N MET A 198 -12.50 -15.14 14.58
CA MET A 198 -12.60 -15.14 13.11
C MET A 198 -13.91 -15.78 12.64
N ALA A 199 -14.45 -16.75 13.39
CA ALA A 199 -15.74 -17.37 13.07
C ALA A 199 -16.88 -16.34 13.08
N GLU A 200 -16.93 -15.47 14.09
CA GLU A 200 -17.91 -14.37 14.19
C GLU A 200 -17.70 -13.35 13.07
N GLN A 201 -16.45 -12.92 12.82
CA GLN A 201 -16.18 -11.93 11.77
C GLN A 201 -16.51 -12.44 10.35
N LEU A 202 -16.60 -13.76 10.17
CA LEU A 202 -16.93 -14.40 8.91
C LEU A 202 -18.41 -14.71 8.75
N GLU A 203 -19.30 -14.45 9.72
CA GLU A 203 -20.69 -14.91 9.69
C GLU A 203 -21.40 -14.55 8.37
N GLU A 204 -21.35 -13.27 7.99
CA GLU A 204 -21.95 -12.70 6.77
C GLU A 204 -21.09 -12.87 5.51
N ALA A 205 -19.89 -13.44 5.63
CA ALA A 205 -18.97 -13.57 4.51
C ALA A 205 -19.43 -14.63 3.49
N SER A 206 -19.16 -14.36 2.21
CA SER A 206 -19.51 -15.29 1.12
C SER A 206 -18.83 -16.66 1.27
N ALA A 207 -19.48 -17.72 0.78
CA ALA A 207 -18.93 -19.08 0.83
C ALA A 207 -17.57 -19.22 0.11
N SER A 208 -17.38 -18.49 -0.99
CA SER A 208 -16.11 -18.48 -1.73
C SER A 208 -14.99 -17.82 -0.92
N TYR A 209 -15.29 -16.74 -0.18
CA TYR A 209 -14.34 -16.09 0.71
C TYR A 209 -14.01 -16.96 1.93
N LYS A 210 -15.01 -17.56 2.59
CA LYS A 210 -14.80 -18.53 3.68
C LYS A 210 -13.89 -19.69 3.25
N LYS A 211 -14.06 -20.20 2.03
CA LYS A 211 -13.20 -21.23 1.45
C LYS A 211 -11.74 -20.75 1.29
N TRP A 212 -11.55 -19.51 0.84
CA TRP A 212 -10.21 -18.91 0.74
C TRP A 212 -9.56 -18.76 2.11
N VAL A 213 -10.27 -18.24 3.11
CA VAL A 213 -9.74 -18.10 4.49
C VAL A 213 -9.34 -19.47 5.05
N ARG A 214 -10.21 -20.49 4.91
CA ARG A 214 -9.89 -21.85 5.33
C ARG A 214 -8.61 -22.38 4.68
N ALA A 215 -8.42 -22.14 3.39
CA ALA A 215 -7.21 -22.56 2.69
C ALA A 215 -5.95 -21.84 3.24
N GLN A 216 -6.04 -20.56 3.56
CA GLN A 216 -4.93 -19.84 4.18
C GLN A 216 -4.62 -20.34 5.58
N MET A 217 -5.64 -20.55 6.43
CA MET A 217 -5.44 -21.06 7.79
C MET A 217 -4.87 -22.48 7.79
N THR A 218 -5.24 -23.33 6.83
CA THR A 218 -4.55 -24.62 6.62
C THR A 218 -3.08 -24.43 6.28
N ARG A 219 -2.74 -23.48 5.39
CA ARG A 219 -1.36 -23.22 4.97
C ARG A 219 -0.46 -22.82 6.13
N VAL A 220 -0.97 -21.99 7.05
CA VAL A 220 -0.21 -21.52 8.22
C VAL A 220 -0.41 -22.39 9.47
N ASN A 221 -1.11 -23.53 9.35
CA ASN A 221 -1.41 -24.45 10.44
C ASN A 221 -2.16 -23.79 11.62
N ARG A 222 -3.16 -22.95 11.31
CA ARG A 222 -3.99 -22.19 12.26
C ARG A 222 -5.50 -22.45 12.09
N LEU A 223 -5.90 -23.68 11.78
CA LEU A 223 -7.32 -24.01 11.53
C LEU A 223 -8.21 -23.84 12.76
N GLU A 224 -7.64 -23.91 13.95
CA GLU A 224 -8.31 -23.66 15.23
C GLU A 224 -8.81 -22.22 15.38
N LEU A 225 -8.33 -21.26 14.57
CA LEU A 225 -8.87 -19.90 14.57
C LEU A 225 -10.27 -19.81 13.93
N LEU A 226 -10.71 -20.87 13.23
CA LEU A 226 -12.01 -20.90 12.52
C LEU A 226 -13.10 -21.69 13.26
N THR A 227 -12.83 -22.14 14.48
CA THR A 227 -13.76 -22.87 15.34
C THR A 227 -14.24 -21.99 16.47
#